data_AF-A0A935P2L1-F1
#
_entry.id   AF-A0A935P2L1-F1
#
_cell.length_a   1.000
_cell.length_b   1.000
_cell.length_c   1.000
_cell.angle_alpha   90.00
_cell.angle_beta   90.00
_cell.angle_gamma   90.00
#
_symmetry.space_group_name_H-M   'P 1'
#
loop_
_entity.id
_entity.type
_entity.pdbx_description
1 polymer ?
#
loop_
_entity_poly.entity_id
_entity_poly.type
_entity_poly.pdbx_seq_one_letter_code
_entity_poly.pdbx_strand_id
1 'polypeptide(L)'
;MIRALLIWSILGYRRWLSGRGPLRQVRCTFHHSESCSAFGLRAAREAPDVRAAVARIRRRLRRCREASTFTLQLPGGGRALGWGRDHERPLDELVTELVEDAELPAARATVLSARGAVARWRGDVLDVVALAPHLRALPSAKLVVRRPPSRSQVARRLLLRFALGAALVGAVALFVAPVALGLAAALTLGVAAAGRGYLVRGQRLRAQARAAALRASA
;
A
#
# COMPACT_ATOMS: atom_id res chain seq x y z
N MET A 1 28.03 -2.40 -8.96
CA MET A 1 27.20 -2.39 -10.19
C MET A 1 25.69 -2.46 -9.92
N ILE A 2 25.17 -3.47 -9.20
CA ILE A 2 23.71 -3.69 -9.02
C ILE A 2 23.00 -2.52 -8.30
N ARG A 3 23.61 -1.94 -7.25
CA ARG A 3 23.03 -0.76 -6.55
C ARG A 3 22.85 0.43 -7.49
N ALA A 4 23.86 0.70 -8.33
CA ALA A 4 23.80 1.78 -9.31
C ALA A 4 22.65 1.55 -10.30
N LEU A 5 22.46 0.32 -10.78
CA LEU A 5 21.34 -0.04 -11.65
C LEU A 5 19.98 0.21 -10.99
N LEU A 6 19.81 -0.16 -9.71
CA LEU A 6 18.57 0.12 -8.97
C LEU A 6 18.34 1.63 -8.83
N ILE A 7 19.37 2.40 -8.50
CA ILE A 7 19.26 3.86 -8.37
C ILE A 7 18.90 4.48 -9.74
N TRP A 8 19.61 4.11 -10.80
CA TRP A 8 19.37 4.62 -12.15
C TRP A 8 17.99 4.25 -12.68
N SER A 9 17.48 3.05 -12.39
CA SER A 9 16.12 2.67 -12.79
C SER A 9 15.06 3.49 -12.04
N ILE A 10 15.25 3.79 -10.75
CA ILE A 10 14.35 4.68 -10.00
C ILE A 10 14.43 6.11 -10.53
N LEU A 11 15.63 6.63 -10.82
CA LEU A 11 15.82 7.96 -11.39
C LEU A 11 15.25 8.06 -12.80
N GLY A 12 15.47 7.05 -13.63
CA GLY A 12 14.88 6.92 -14.96
C GLY A 12 13.35 6.90 -14.90
N TYR A 13 12.78 6.10 -13.98
CA TYR A 13 11.34 6.13 -13.69
C TYR A 13 10.87 7.54 -13.31
N ARG A 14 11.59 8.24 -12.43
CA ARG A 14 11.22 9.61 -12.01
C ARG A 14 11.29 10.62 -13.16
N ARG A 15 12.28 10.50 -14.05
CA ARG A 15 12.54 11.44 -15.15
C ARG A 15 11.62 11.22 -16.34
N TRP A 16 11.47 9.97 -16.79
CA TRP A 16 10.70 9.64 -18.00
C TRP A 16 9.19 9.49 -17.75
N LEU A 17 8.79 9.15 -16.52
CA LEU A 17 7.38 9.12 -16.12
C LEU A 17 6.98 10.38 -15.35
N SER A 18 7.69 11.50 -15.58
CA SER A 18 7.30 12.88 -15.25
C SER A 18 6.60 13.03 -13.89
N GLY A 19 7.32 12.68 -12.82
CA GLY A 19 6.94 13.01 -11.45
C GLY A 19 5.83 12.14 -10.82
N ARG A 20 4.92 11.54 -11.61
CA ARG A 20 3.97 10.50 -11.14
C ARG A 20 3.45 9.51 -12.21
N GLY A 21 3.63 9.72 -13.51
CA GLY A 21 3.31 8.73 -14.56
C GLY A 21 1.87 8.20 -14.55
N PRO A 22 1.61 6.94 -14.97
CA PRO A 22 0.32 6.27 -14.77
C PRO A 22 -0.09 6.14 -13.29
N LEU A 23 0.79 6.52 -12.36
CA LEU A 23 0.54 6.63 -10.92
C LEU A 23 0.22 8.07 -10.46
N ARG A 24 -0.02 9.04 -11.37
CA ARG A 24 -0.50 10.41 -11.07
C ARG A 24 -1.70 10.45 -10.13
N GLN A 25 -2.58 9.47 -10.28
CA GLN A 25 -3.80 9.33 -9.49
C GLN A 25 -3.56 8.60 -8.16
N VAL A 26 -2.36 8.07 -7.92
CA VAL A 26 -1.99 7.37 -6.68
C VAL A 26 -1.58 8.40 -5.65
N ARG A 27 -2.53 8.80 -4.81
CA ARG A 27 -2.21 9.52 -3.56
C ARG A 27 -1.38 8.57 -2.68
N CYS A 28 -0.24 9.06 -2.18
CA CYS A 28 0.59 8.29 -1.24
C CYS A 28 -0.17 8.08 0.08
N THR A 29 -0.09 6.88 0.66
CA THR A 29 -0.74 6.58 1.96
C THR A 29 0.10 7.14 3.12
N PHE A 30 1.41 7.32 2.92
CA PHE A 30 2.42 7.61 3.93
C PHE A 30 2.85 9.09 3.94
N HIS A 31 1.90 10.01 4.06
CA HIS A 31 2.15 11.46 4.03
C HIS A 31 2.49 12.03 2.63
N HIS A 32 2.26 13.33 2.44
CA HIS A 32 2.53 14.05 1.19
C HIS A 32 4.01 14.47 1.06
N SER A 33 4.79 14.37 2.13
CA SER A 33 6.20 14.77 2.17
C SER A 33 7.14 13.80 1.46
N GLU A 34 6.78 12.53 1.29
CA GLU A 34 7.64 11.53 0.63
C GLU A 34 6.81 10.59 -0.26
N SER A 35 7.05 10.67 -1.57
CA SER A 35 6.46 9.71 -2.52
C SER A 35 7.13 8.33 -2.39
N CYS A 36 6.45 7.25 -2.82
CA CYS A 36 7.04 5.91 -2.82
C CYS A 36 8.35 5.82 -3.63
N SER A 37 8.50 6.65 -4.68
CA SER A 37 9.73 6.71 -5.47
C SER A 37 10.84 7.48 -4.78
N ALA A 38 10.52 8.54 -4.01
CA ALA A 38 11.48 9.24 -3.16
C ALA A 38 11.99 8.32 -2.03
N PHE A 39 11.07 7.62 -1.35
CA PHE A 39 11.42 6.58 -0.38
C PHE A 39 12.30 5.49 -1.01
N GLY A 40 11.92 4.99 -2.20
CA GLY A 40 12.70 3.94 -2.85
C GLY A 40 14.12 4.38 -3.21
N LEU A 41 14.30 5.63 -3.66
CA LEU A 41 15.62 6.18 -3.91
C LEU A 41 16.45 6.29 -2.62
N ARG A 42 15.83 6.75 -1.53
CA ARG A 42 16.47 6.86 -0.23
C ARG A 42 16.87 5.49 0.31
N ALA A 43 15.96 4.53 0.30
CA ALA A 43 16.23 3.15 0.70
C ALA A 43 17.35 2.51 -0.13
N ALA A 44 17.42 2.77 -1.44
CA ALA A 44 18.49 2.28 -2.30
C ALA A 44 19.87 2.89 -1.99
N ARG A 45 19.90 4.12 -1.44
CA ARG A 45 21.13 4.81 -1.02
C ARG A 45 21.59 4.40 0.38
N GLU A 46 20.66 4.28 1.32
CA GLU A 46 20.94 4.11 2.75
C GLU A 46 21.03 2.65 3.21
N ALA A 47 20.45 1.70 2.47
CA ALA A 47 20.48 0.29 2.87
C ALA A 47 21.87 -0.33 2.68
N PRO A 48 22.27 -1.30 3.54
CA PRO A 48 23.60 -1.92 3.49
C PRO A 48 23.89 -2.64 2.17
N ASP A 49 22.84 -3.21 1.57
CA ASP A 49 22.91 -3.87 0.27
C ASP A 49 21.59 -3.71 -0.53
N VAL A 50 21.61 -4.21 -1.77
CA VAL A 50 20.47 -4.12 -2.69
C VAL A 50 19.28 -4.96 -2.21
N ARG A 51 19.52 -6.12 -1.60
CA ARG A 51 18.45 -7.00 -1.11
C ARG A 51 17.71 -6.34 0.05
N ALA A 52 18.43 -5.71 0.97
CA ALA A 52 17.88 -4.90 2.05
C ALA A 52 17.08 -3.70 1.51
N ALA A 53 17.61 -2.97 0.52
CA ALA A 53 16.89 -1.88 -0.13
C ALA A 53 15.56 -2.36 -0.74
N VAL A 54 15.60 -3.44 -1.54
CA VAL A 54 14.41 -4.01 -2.19
C VAL A 54 13.43 -4.53 -1.14
N ALA A 55 13.89 -5.17 -0.07
CA ALA A 55 13.05 -5.65 1.02
C ALA A 55 12.30 -4.48 1.70
N ARG A 56 13.00 -3.39 2.05
CA ARG A 56 12.40 -2.16 2.59
C ARG A 56 11.35 -1.56 1.64
N ILE A 57 11.69 -1.44 0.36
CA ILE A 57 10.75 -0.94 -0.68
C ILE A 57 9.50 -1.82 -0.77
N ARG A 58 9.67 -3.14 -0.82
CA ARG A 58 8.54 -4.07 -0.89
C ARG A 58 7.66 -3.99 0.35
N ARG A 59 8.25 -3.91 1.55
CA ARG A 59 7.51 -3.73 2.81
C ARG A 59 6.73 -2.42 2.83
N ARG A 60 7.35 -1.27 2.51
CA ARG A 60 6.66 0.02 2.37
C ARG A 60 5.50 -0.05 1.37
N LEU A 61 5.69 -0.66 0.21
CA LEU A 61 4.63 -0.78 -0.81
C LEU A 61 3.47 -1.68 -0.36
N ARG A 62 3.76 -2.76 0.38
CA ARG A 62 2.74 -3.61 1.01
C ARG A 62 1.97 -2.79 2.06
N ARG A 63 2.70 -2.15 2.99
CA ARG A 63 2.16 -1.32 4.07
C ARG A 63 1.31 -0.16 3.55
N CYS A 64 1.71 0.50 2.46
CA CYS A 64 0.89 1.51 1.77
C CYS A 64 -0.53 1.02 1.45
N ARG A 65 -0.70 -0.27 1.13
CA ARG A 65 -2.00 -0.88 0.85
C ARG A 65 -2.72 -1.36 2.10
N GLU A 66 -1.98 -1.76 3.13
CA GLU A 66 -2.50 -2.37 4.36
C GLU A 66 -2.79 -1.34 5.46
N ALA A 67 -2.06 -0.22 5.52
CA ALA A 67 -2.34 0.92 6.39
C ALA A 67 -3.37 1.90 5.80
N SER A 68 -3.96 1.62 4.64
CA SER A 68 -4.97 2.49 4.04
C SER A 68 -6.29 2.49 4.84
N THR A 69 -6.89 3.67 4.99
CA THR A 69 -8.24 3.86 5.52
C THR A 69 -9.21 4.26 4.40
N PHE A 70 -10.47 3.88 4.55
CA PHE A 70 -11.51 3.97 3.54
C PHE A 70 -12.80 4.57 4.10
N THR A 71 -13.51 5.36 3.30
CA THR A 71 -14.90 5.73 3.56
C THR A 71 -15.79 4.67 2.94
N LEU A 72 -16.57 4.00 3.76
CA LEU A 72 -17.57 3.02 3.35
C LEU A 72 -18.96 3.68 3.36
N GLN A 73 -19.77 3.40 2.35
CA GLN A 73 -21.17 3.83 2.30
C GLN A 73 -22.02 2.71 2.88
N LEU A 74 -22.93 3.04 3.79
CA LEU A 74 -23.86 2.10 4.40
C LEU A 74 -25.20 2.08 3.64
N PRO A 75 -25.94 0.95 3.70
CA PRO A 75 -27.35 0.94 3.32
C PRO A 75 -28.09 1.97 4.19
N GLY A 76 -28.80 2.93 3.58
CA GLY A 76 -29.43 4.06 4.30
C GLY A 76 -28.67 5.39 4.26
N GLY A 77 -27.57 5.49 3.50
CA GLY A 77 -26.89 6.77 3.23
C GLY A 77 -25.85 7.19 4.28
N GLY A 78 -25.72 6.42 5.37
CA GLY A 78 -24.68 6.61 6.38
C GLY A 78 -23.26 6.33 5.86
N ARG A 79 -22.25 6.79 6.61
CA ARG A 79 -20.83 6.54 6.29
C ARG A 79 -20.14 5.82 7.45
N ALA A 80 -19.26 4.89 7.12
CA ALA A 80 -18.42 4.19 8.07
C ALA A 80 -16.94 4.28 7.69
N LEU A 81 -16.07 4.03 8.66
CA LEU A 81 -14.63 3.89 8.44
C LEU A 81 -14.30 2.43 8.13
N GLY A 82 -13.60 2.20 7.03
CA GLY A 82 -12.97 0.93 6.71
C GLY A 82 -11.46 1.03 6.76
N TRP A 83 -10.76 -0.09 6.94
CA TRP A 83 -9.31 -0.09 7.06
C TRP A 83 -8.67 -1.40 6.60
N GLY A 84 -7.39 -1.33 6.23
CA GLY A 84 -6.59 -2.50 5.88
C GLY A 84 -5.94 -3.19 7.08
N ARG A 85 -5.10 -4.21 6.82
CA ARG A 85 -4.59 -5.14 7.84
C ARG A 85 -3.66 -4.55 8.89
N ASP A 86 -2.90 -3.50 8.56
CA ASP A 86 -1.88 -3.00 9.50
C ASP A 86 -2.48 -2.45 10.80
N HIS A 87 -3.74 -2.03 10.77
CA HIS A 87 -4.45 -1.49 11.94
C HIS A 87 -4.97 -2.58 12.90
N GLU A 88 -4.78 -3.85 12.55
CA GLU A 88 -5.17 -5.01 13.37
C GLU A 88 -3.95 -5.75 13.94
N ARG A 89 -2.74 -5.34 13.57
CA ARG A 89 -1.49 -5.95 14.02
C ARG A 89 -1.14 -5.50 15.44
N PRO A 90 -0.29 -6.23 16.18
CA PRO A 90 0.31 -5.72 17.40
C PRO A 90 0.99 -4.35 17.17
N LEU A 91 0.81 -3.41 18.11
CA LEU A 91 1.32 -2.04 17.95
C LEU A 91 2.85 -2.02 17.91
N ASP A 92 3.50 -2.74 18.81
CA ASP A 92 4.95 -2.76 18.93
C ASP A 92 5.63 -3.32 17.69
N GLU A 93 5.06 -4.37 17.08
CA GLU A 93 5.53 -4.89 15.79
C GLU A 93 5.48 -3.83 14.70
N LEU A 94 4.37 -3.08 14.61
CA LEU A 94 4.20 -2.04 13.60
C LEU A 94 5.20 -0.91 13.83
N VAL A 95 5.40 -0.46 15.07
CA VAL A 95 6.34 0.60 15.42
C VAL A 95 7.78 0.17 15.09
N THR A 96 8.17 -1.03 15.53
CA THR A 96 9.50 -1.60 15.27
C THR A 96 9.76 -1.69 13.77
N GLU A 97 8.84 -2.25 12.99
CA GLU A 97 9.01 -2.34 11.54
C GLU A 97 9.15 -0.96 10.87
N LEU A 98 8.40 0.05 11.32
CA LEU A 98 8.50 1.41 10.79
C LEU A 98 9.88 2.02 11.08
N VAL A 99 10.45 1.74 12.26
CA VAL A 99 11.79 2.19 12.63
C VAL A 99 12.86 1.47 11.80
N GLU A 100 12.79 0.13 11.70
CA GLU A 100 13.73 -0.69 10.92
C GLU A 100 13.74 -0.37 9.42
N ASP A 101 12.59 0.03 8.89
CA ASP A 101 12.45 0.49 7.50
C ASP A 101 12.94 1.94 7.29
N ALA A 102 13.46 2.58 8.35
CA ALA A 102 13.90 3.96 8.35
C ALA A 102 12.82 4.93 7.82
N GLU A 103 11.58 4.73 8.28
CA GLU A 103 10.46 5.59 7.93
C GLU A 103 10.63 6.98 8.56
N LEU A 104 10.46 8.03 7.75
CA LEU A 104 10.57 9.41 8.23
C LEU A 104 9.54 9.65 9.35
N PRO A 105 9.84 10.53 10.34
CA PRO A 105 8.90 10.84 11.43
C PRO A 105 7.47 11.18 10.95
N ALA A 106 7.34 11.99 9.89
CA ALA A 106 6.02 12.33 9.32
C ALA A 106 5.26 11.13 8.70
N ALA A 107 5.98 10.18 8.11
CA ALA A 107 5.39 8.96 7.57
C ALA A 107 4.90 8.04 8.70
N ARG A 108 5.72 7.87 9.75
CA ARG A 108 5.34 7.16 10.98
C ARG A 108 4.12 7.80 11.63
N ALA A 109 4.13 9.12 11.78
CA ALA A 109 3.02 9.89 12.34
C ALA A 109 1.70 9.63 11.59
N THR A 110 1.75 9.59 10.26
CA THR A 110 0.57 9.34 9.42
C THR A 110 -0.01 7.95 9.66
N VAL A 111 0.83 6.92 9.72
CA VAL A 111 0.39 5.55 9.97
C VAL A 111 -0.20 5.40 11.37
N LEU A 112 0.51 5.89 12.39
CA LEU A 112 0.09 5.75 13.77
C LEU A 112 -1.16 6.61 14.07
N SER A 113 -1.28 7.78 13.45
CA SER A 113 -2.50 8.60 13.55
C SER A 113 -3.69 7.93 12.88
N ALA A 114 -3.47 7.26 11.74
CA ALA A 114 -4.51 6.47 11.09
C ALA A 114 -4.95 5.28 11.94
N ARG A 115 -4.01 4.59 12.60
CA ARG A 115 -4.33 3.54 13.57
C ARG A 115 -5.11 4.09 14.76
N GLY A 116 -4.71 5.22 15.32
CA GLY A 116 -5.44 5.87 16.41
C GLY A 116 -6.86 6.26 16.03
N ALA A 117 -7.08 6.72 14.81
CA ALA A 117 -8.43 6.97 14.30
C ALA A 117 -9.25 5.68 14.17
N VAL A 118 -8.64 4.58 13.72
CA VAL A 118 -9.29 3.26 13.65
C VAL A 118 -9.61 2.73 15.04
N ALA A 119 -8.69 2.82 16.00
CA ALA A 119 -8.88 2.39 17.38
C ALA A 119 -10.05 3.13 18.05
N ARG A 120 -10.11 4.47 17.92
CA ARG A 120 -11.25 5.27 18.39
C ARG A 120 -12.55 4.84 17.73
N TRP A 121 -12.56 4.63 16.42
CA TRP A 121 -13.75 4.16 15.72
C TRP A 121 -14.22 2.78 16.18
N ARG A 122 -13.28 1.90 16.57
CA ARG A 122 -13.58 0.58 17.13
C ARG A 122 -14.05 0.62 18.59
N GLY A 123 -13.87 1.74 19.30
CA GLY A 123 -14.06 1.82 20.75
C GLY A 123 -12.94 1.14 21.54
N ASP A 124 -11.75 0.95 20.95
CA ASP A 124 -10.62 0.27 21.57
C ASP A 124 -9.77 1.27 22.38
N VAL A 125 -10.20 1.52 23.62
CA VAL A 125 -9.55 2.52 24.49
C VAL A 125 -8.11 2.14 24.82
N LEU A 126 -7.82 0.84 24.98
CA LEU A 126 -6.48 0.35 25.29
C LEU A 126 -5.51 0.64 24.15
N ASP A 127 -5.88 0.38 22.90
CA ASP A 127 -5.03 0.68 21.74
C ASP A 127 -4.82 2.20 21.57
N VAL A 128 -5.83 3.03 21.89
CA VAL A 128 -5.69 4.50 21.90
C VAL A 128 -4.69 4.98 22.95
N VAL A 129 -4.74 4.43 24.16
CA VAL A 129 -3.82 4.78 25.25
C VAL A 129 -2.40 4.32 24.92
N ALA A 130 -2.25 3.10 24.41
CA ALA A 130 -0.94 2.55 24.00
C ALA A 130 -0.29 3.36 22.86
N LEU A 131 -1.08 3.94 21.96
CA LEU A 131 -0.58 4.80 20.87
C LEU A 131 -0.07 6.17 21.32
N ALA A 132 -0.58 6.69 22.44
CA ALA A 132 -0.30 8.05 22.91
C ALA A 132 1.21 8.37 23.05
N PRO A 133 2.06 7.55 23.71
CA PRO A 133 3.48 7.83 23.83
C PRO A 133 4.18 7.92 22.46
N HIS A 134 3.83 7.05 21.51
CA HIS A 134 4.43 7.06 20.17
C HIS A 134 4.04 8.28 19.35
N LEU A 135 2.83 8.81 19.53
CA LEU A 135 2.36 9.99 18.78
C LEU A 135 2.89 11.31 19.34
N ARG A 136 3.15 11.42 20.65
CA ARG A 136 3.68 12.64 21.27
C ARG A 136 5.04 13.06 20.70
N ALA A 137 5.88 12.10 20.34
CA ALA A 137 7.20 12.32 19.78
C ALA A 137 7.20 12.61 18.27
N LEU A 138 6.03 12.65 17.62
CA LEU A 138 5.89 12.73 16.18
C LEU A 138 5.14 14.01 15.76
N PRO A 139 5.40 14.54 14.56
CA PRO A 139 4.67 15.69 14.04
C PRO A 139 3.19 15.35 13.85
N SER A 140 2.32 16.35 13.89
CA SER A 140 0.90 16.15 13.60
C SER A 140 0.71 15.69 12.14
N ALA A 141 -0.17 14.70 11.95
CA ALA A 141 -0.43 14.13 10.63
C ALA A 141 -1.92 14.16 10.28
N LYS A 142 -2.23 14.55 9.05
CA LYS A 142 -3.61 14.52 8.53
C LYS A 142 -4.00 13.09 8.15
N LEU A 143 -5.14 12.63 8.65
CA LEU A 143 -5.72 11.36 8.24
C LEU A 143 -6.12 11.38 6.77
N VAL A 144 -5.64 10.40 5.99
CA VAL A 144 -5.99 10.26 4.58
C VAL A 144 -7.02 9.15 4.40
N VAL A 145 -8.29 9.51 4.32
CA VAL A 145 -9.38 8.57 4.05
C VAL A 145 -9.69 8.52 2.55
N ARG A 146 -9.85 7.32 1.99
CA ARG A 146 -10.03 7.09 0.55
C ARG A 146 -11.39 6.49 0.24
N ARG A 147 -11.85 6.63 -1.01
CA ARG A 147 -12.95 5.76 -1.48
C ARG A 147 -12.38 4.40 -1.89
N PRO A 148 -13.04 3.28 -1.54
CA PRO A 148 -12.64 1.99 -2.08
C PRO A 148 -12.77 2.02 -3.61
N PRO A 149 -11.85 1.36 -4.35
CA PRO A 149 -11.96 1.31 -5.81
C PRO A 149 -13.24 0.56 -6.20
N SER A 150 -13.93 1.04 -7.24
CA SER A 150 -15.09 0.35 -7.79
C SER A 150 -14.69 -0.99 -8.42
N ARG A 151 -15.64 -1.92 -8.57
CA ARG A 151 -15.39 -3.21 -9.25
C ARG A 151 -14.85 -3.00 -10.68
N SER A 152 -15.40 -2.02 -11.41
CA SER A 152 -14.93 -1.66 -12.75
C SER A 152 -13.50 -1.11 -12.76
N GLN A 153 -13.13 -0.27 -11.78
CA GLN A 153 -11.75 0.21 -11.65
C GLN A 153 -10.76 -0.92 -11.32
N VAL A 154 -11.17 -1.89 -10.49
CA VAL A 154 -10.35 -3.07 -10.19
C VAL A 154 -10.19 -3.94 -11.42
N ALA A 155 -11.29 -4.27 -12.12
CA ALA A 155 -11.26 -5.07 -13.35
C ALA A 155 -10.38 -4.42 -14.42
N ARG A 156 -10.56 -3.13 -14.70
CA ARG A 156 -9.73 -2.38 -15.65
C ARG A 156 -8.24 -2.43 -15.28
N ARG A 157 -7.90 -2.32 -13.99
CA ARG A 157 -6.49 -2.41 -13.53
C ARG A 157 -5.90 -3.81 -13.71
N LEU A 158 -6.69 -4.87 -13.48
CA LEU A 158 -6.25 -6.24 -13.70
C LEU A 158 -6.07 -6.52 -15.19
N LEU A 159 -7.02 -6.10 -16.02
CA LEU A 159 -6.94 -6.20 -17.49
C LEU A 159 -5.72 -5.47 -18.05
N LEU A 160 -5.46 -4.23 -17.61
CA LEU A 160 -4.27 -3.49 -18.04
C LEU A 160 -2.96 -4.20 -17.65
N ARG A 161 -2.89 -4.79 -16.44
CA ARG A 161 -1.71 -5.57 -16.03
C ARG A 161 -1.53 -6.82 -16.87
N PHE A 162 -2.62 -7.52 -17.15
CA PHE A 162 -2.60 -8.70 -18.00
C PHE A 162 -2.16 -8.34 -19.42
N ALA A 163 -2.75 -7.31 -20.04
CA ALA A 163 -2.40 -6.85 -21.38
C ALA A 163 -0.93 -6.42 -21.49
N LEU A 164 -0.43 -5.61 -20.55
CA LEU A 164 0.98 -5.20 -20.52
C LEU A 164 1.93 -6.39 -20.33
N GLY A 165 1.58 -7.31 -19.44
CA GLY A 165 2.36 -8.52 -19.23
C GLY A 165 2.37 -9.43 -20.46
N ALA A 166 1.22 -9.62 -21.11
CA ALA A 166 1.09 -10.43 -22.31
C ALA A 166 1.89 -9.83 -23.48
N ALA A 167 1.88 -8.51 -23.64
CA ALA A 167 2.71 -7.83 -24.62
C ALA A 167 4.22 -8.05 -24.36
N LEU A 168 4.66 -7.99 -23.09
CA LEU A 168 6.05 -8.27 -22.72
C LEU A 168 6.43 -9.74 -22.99
N VAL A 169 5.56 -10.68 -22.63
CA VAL A 169 5.76 -12.12 -22.91
C VAL A 169 5.86 -12.36 -24.42
N GLY A 170 4.96 -11.77 -25.21
CA GLY A 170 4.97 -11.87 -26.66
C GLY A 170 6.26 -11.31 -27.27
N ALA A 171 6.73 -10.16 -26.80
CA ALA A 171 8.00 -9.57 -27.23
C ALA A 171 9.20 -10.48 -26.94
N VAL A 172 9.23 -11.16 -25.77
CA VAL A 172 10.31 -12.10 -25.42
C VAL A 172 10.20 -13.42 -26.20
N ALA A 173 8.98 -13.88 -26.50
CA ALA A 173 8.75 -15.10 -27.25
C ALA A 173 9.36 -15.08 -28.65
N LEU A 174 9.48 -13.89 -29.25
CA LEU A 174 10.14 -13.67 -30.55
C LEU A 174 11.64 -13.99 -30.53
N PHE A 175 12.28 -14.00 -29.34
CA PHE A 175 13.71 -14.22 -29.20
C PHE A 175 14.04 -15.53 -28.49
N VAL A 176 13.25 -15.92 -27.46
CA VAL A 176 13.55 -17.08 -26.62
C VAL A 176 12.26 -17.76 -26.11
N ALA A 177 11.79 -18.77 -26.84
CA ALA A 177 10.56 -19.51 -26.52
C ALA A 177 10.47 -20.09 -25.08
N PRO A 178 11.50 -20.77 -24.52
CA PRO A 178 11.39 -21.33 -23.17
C PRO A 178 11.31 -20.26 -22.07
N VAL A 179 11.95 -19.10 -22.28
CA VAL A 179 11.87 -17.97 -21.34
C VAL A 179 10.46 -17.35 -21.37
N ALA A 180 9.82 -17.29 -22.54
CA ALA A 180 8.47 -16.77 -22.67
C ALA A 180 7.42 -17.62 -21.93
N LEU A 181 7.55 -18.96 -21.94
CA LEU A 181 6.69 -19.86 -21.16
C LEU A 181 6.80 -19.58 -19.64
N GLY A 182 8.03 -19.44 -19.14
CA GLY A 182 8.28 -19.08 -17.73
C GLY A 182 7.67 -17.72 -17.36
N LEU A 183 7.82 -16.71 -18.22
CA LEU A 183 7.23 -15.38 -18.01
C LEU A 183 5.70 -15.40 -18.08
N ALA A 184 5.10 -16.19 -18.97
CA ALA A 184 3.65 -16.34 -19.08
C ALA A 184 3.04 -16.96 -17.81
N ALA A 185 3.68 -18.00 -17.27
CA ALA A 185 3.28 -18.62 -16.01
C ALA A 185 3.39 -17.61 -14.84
N ALA A 186 4.51 -16.90 -14.74
CA ALA A 186 4.73 -15.88 -13.71
C ALA A 186 3.71 -14.74 -13.80
N LEU A 187 3.36 -14.29 -15.01
CA LEU A 187 2.33 -13.28 -15.23
C LEU A 187 0.97 -13.75 -14.74
N THR A 188 0.56 -14.96 -15.14
CA THR A 188 -0.74 -15.53 -14.78
C THR A 188 -0.87 -15.66 -13.26
N LEU A 189 0.16 -16.20 -12.60
CA LEU A 189 0.22 -16.29 -11.15
C LEU A 189 0.19 -14.90 -10.49
N GLY A 190 0.91 -13.92 -11.04
CA GLY A 190 0.92 -12.55 -10.55
C GLY A 190 -0.45 -11.87 -10.65
N VAL A 191 -1.16 -12.06 -11.75
CA VAL A 191 -2.52 -11.53 -11.96
C VAL A 191 -3.52 -12.23 -11.04
N ALA A 192 -3.45 -13.56 -10.90
CA ALA A 192 -4.30 -14.33 -9.99
C ALA A 192 -4.09 -13.92 -8.52
N ALA A 193 -2.84 -13.79 -8.07
CA ALA A 193 -2.50 -13.33 -6.73
C ALA A 193 -2.99 -11.89 -6.48
N ALA A 194 -2.85 -11.01 -7.47
CA ALA A 194 -3.39 -9.65 -7.38
C ALA A 194 -4.93 -9.67 -7.27
N GLY A 195 -5.60 -10.49 -8.09
CA GLY A 195 -7.05 -10.70 -8.05
C GLY A 195 -7.53 -11.18 -6.68
N ARG A 196 -6.92 -12.23 -6.14
CA ARG A 196 -7.20 -12.74 -4.79
C ARG A 196 -7.03 -11.65 -3.73
N GLY A 197 -5.96 -10.86 -3.81
CA GLY A 197 -5.73 -9.73 -2.90
C GLY A 197 -6.85 -8.67 -2.94
N TYR A 198 -7.41 -8.39 -4.12
CA TYR A 198 -8.56 -7.49 -4.25
C TYR A 198 -9.84 -8.10 -3.68
N LEU A 199 -10.10 -9.38 -3.91
CA LEU A 199 -11.28 -10.08 -3.39
C LEU A 199 -11.28 -10.11 -1.86
N VAL A 200 -10.16 -10.52 -1.25
CA VAL A 200 -10.00 -10.58 0.21
C VAL A 200 -10.18 -9.20 0.83
N ARG A 201 -9.59 -8.14 0.23
CA ARG A 201 -9.83 -6.77 0.69
C ARG A 201 -11.30 -6.38 0.57
N GLY A 202 -11.95 -6.70 -0.55
CA GLY A 202 -13.37 -6.40 -0.78
C GLY A 202 -14.28 -7.08 0.23
N GLN A 203 -14.05 -8.36 0.53
CA GLN A 203 -14.78 -9.11 1.56
C GLN A 203 -14.63 -8.47 2.94
N ARG A 204 -13.40 -8.12 3.32
CA ARG A 204 -13.13 -7.41 4.58
C ARG A 204 -13.88 -6.09 4.69
N LEU A 205 -13.78 -5.23 3.68
CA LEU A 205 -14.45 -3.92 3.72
C LEU A 205 -15.97 -4.07 3.79
N ARG A 206 -16.54 -5.11 3.17
CA ARG A 206 -17.97 -5.43 3.31
C ARG A 206 -18.32 -5.90 4.72
N ALA A 207 -17.50 -6.74 5.33
CA ALA A 207 -17.69 -7.18 6.72
C ALA A 207 -17.66 -5.99 7.69
N GLN A 208 -16.70 -5.08 7.52
CA GLN A 208 -16.60 -3.83 8.28
C GLN A 208 -17.84 -2.94 8.08
N ALA A 209 -18.33 -2.78 6.83
CA ALA A 209 -19.54 -2.03 6.55
C ALA A 209 -20.79 -2.65 7.22
N ARG A 210 -20.91 -3.98 7.22
CA ARG A 210 -22.02 -4.67 7.90
C ARG A 210 -21.96 -4.49 9.41
N ALA A 211 -20.79 -4.66 10.02
CA ALA A 211 -20.61 -4.44 11.45
C ALA A 211 -20.94 -2.99 11.83
N ALA A 212 -20.55 -2.01 11.00
CA ALA A 212 -20.89 -0.61 11.21
C ALA A 212 -22.40 -0.36 11.11
N ALA A 213 -23.08 -0.95 10.13
CA ALA A 213 -24.53 -0.83 9.99
C ALA A 213 -25.27 -1.38 11.21
N LEU A 214 -24.86 -2.55 11.71
CA LEU A 214 -25.45 -3.16 12.91
C LEU A 214 -25.31 -2.26 14.15
N ARG A 215 -24.14 -1.63 14.34
CA ARG A 215 -23.92 -0.68 15.44
C ARG A 215 -24.75 0.60 15.33
N ALA A 216 -25.10 1.01 14.12
CA ALA A 216 -25.91 2.21 13.91
C ALA A 216 -27.41 1.94 14.11
N SER A 217 -27.82 0.67 14.16
CA SER A 217 -29.20 0.24 14.38
C SER A 217 -29.47 -0.25 15.81
N ALA A 218 -28.43 -0.35 16.64
CA ALA A 218 -28.50 -0.68 18.05
C ALA A 218 -28.52 0.60 18.88
#